data_AF-A0A239BG37-F1
#
_entry.id   AF-A0A239BG37-F1
#
_cell.length_a   1.000
_cell.length_b   1.000
_cell.length_c   1.000
_cell.angle_alpha   90.00
_cell.angle_beta   90.00
_cell.angle_gamma   90.00
#
_symmetry.space_group_name_H-M   'P 1'
#
loop_
_entity.id
_entity.type
_entity.pdbx_description
1 polymer ?
#
loop_
_entity_poly.entity_id
_entity_poly.type
_entity_poly.pdbx_seq_one_letter_code
_entity_poly.pdbx_strand_id
1 'polypeptide(L)'
;MTLWGQSQNHEFTIDYTVKYVIDNAKKGAKDTITVGFEKNGKYLWSDYKGLAQEFAGEILPSIKDVPDGAAHFVYSSEQGKFLIGLYLGSLNMIMDMDIQLIMSETTTQDDAFDEVVVLESRQTSRTYDMNGDIFPVYEIYPDIENKSIIKLALDESKAMDNNNLFQSFFQLMLTSTNSKGDIQGQIPDGLILSIIDQSDNVLLRAISVDDTPLKISINNSFKISE
;
A
#
# COMPACT_ATOMS: atom_id res chain seq x y z
N MET A 1 -13.36 35.65 -24.87
CA MET A 1 -13.67 34.22 -24.82
C MET A 1 -12.56 33.57 -24.02
N THR A 2 -12.84 33.25 -22.75
CA THR A 2 -11.85 32.63 -21.86
C THR A 2 -12.12 31.14 -21.87
N LEU A 3 -11.16 30.35 -22.34
CA LEU A 3 -11.22 28.90 -22.24
C LEU A 3 -10.45 28.46 -21.00
N TRP A 4 -11.15 27.81 -20.07
CA TRP A 4 -10.52 27.06 -18.99
C TRP A 4 -10.64 25.56 -19.30
N GLY A 5 -9.51 24.87 -19.30
CA GLY A 5 -9.45 23.44 -19.53
C GLY A 5 -8.43 22.79 -18.61
N GLN A 6 -8.80 21.65 -18.03
CA GLN A 6 -7.90 20.78 -17.29
C GLN A 6 -8.00 19.38 -17.90
N SER A 7 -6.86 18.77 -18.18
CA SER A 7 -6.78 17.36 -18.56
C SER A 7 -5.78 16.67 -17.66
N GLN A 8 -6.16 15.52 -17.13
CA GLN A 8 -5.30 14.60 -16.40
C GLN A 8 -5.28 13.29 -17.17
N ASN A 9 -4.08 12.87 -17.56
CA ASN A 9 -3.83 11.53 -18.06
C ASN A 9 -2.81 10.86 -17.14
N HIS A 10 -3.22 9.77 -16.52
CA HIS A 10 -2.34 8.95 -15.70
C HIS A 10 -2.27 7.54 -16.28
N GLU A 11 -1.05 7.04 -16.47
CA GLU A 11 -0.79 5.68 -16.91
C GLU A 11 0.11 5.00 -15.89
N PHE A 12 -0.33 3.83 -15.44
CA PHE A 12 0.39 2.99 -14.48
C PHE A 12 0.55 1.60 -15.08
N THR A 13 1.69 0.98 -14.81
CA THR A 13 1.89 -0.45 -15.03
C THR A 13 2.17 -1.08 -13.68
N ILE A 14 1.38 -2.08 -13.34
CA ILE A 14 1.54 -2.91 -12.16
C ILE A 14 2.11 -4.23 -12.66
N ASP A 15 3.32 -4.59 -12.23
CA ASP A 15 4.05 -5.75 -12.75
C ASP A 15 3.51 -7.06 -12.15
N TYR A 16 3.11 -7.05 -10.88
CA TYR A 16 2.63 -8.23 -10.17
C TYR A 16 1.36 -7.93 -9.40
N THR A 17 0.45 -8.89 -9.34
CA THR A 17 -0.73 -8.83 -8.47
C THR A 17 -0.69 -9.99 -7.50
N VAL A 18 -0.74 -9.69 -6.20
CA VAL A 18 -0.71 -10.70 -5.13
C VAL A 18 -2.04 -10.69 -4.41
N LYS A 19 -2.65 -11.86 -4.31
CA LYS A 19 -3.81 -12.07 -3.45
C LYS A 19 -3.32 -12.54 -2.10
N TYR A 20 -3.67 -11.79 -1.06
CA TYR A 20 -3.35 -12.11 0.32
C TYR A 20 -4.59 -12.52 1.10
N VAL A 21 -4.35 -13.27 2.16
CA VAL A 21 -5.28 -13.50 3.25
C VAL A 21 -4.86 -12.64 4.44
N ILE A 22 -5.84 -11.97 5.04
CA ILE A 22 -5.71 -11.20 6.28
C ILE A 22 -6.71 -11.71 7.30
N ASP A 23 -6.34 -11.69 8.58
CA ASP A 23 -7.26 -12.00 9.67
C ASP A 23 -8.15 -10.79 9.98
N ASN A 24 -9.46 -10.97 9.91
CA ASN A 24 -10.43 -9.95 10.29
C ASN A 24 -10.87 -10.18 11.74
N ALA A 25 -10.21 -9.49 12.67
CA ALA A 25 -10.51 -9.58 14.10
C ALA A 25 -11.96 -9.16 14.44
N LYS A 26 -12.56 -8.21 13.71
CA LYS A 26 -13.94 -7.74 13.95
C LYS A 26 -14.98 -8.82 13.61
N LYS A 27 -14.73 -9.63 12.58
CA LYS A 27 -15.65 -10.67 12.09
C LYS A 27 -15.27 -12.08 12.56
N GLY A 28 -14.12 -12.26 13.19
CA GLY A 28 -13.58 -13.59 13.53
C GLY A 28 -13.40 -14.48 12.30
N ALA A 29 -13.11 -13.88 11.13
CA ALA A 29 -13.06 -14.55 9.84
C ALA A 29 -11.79 -14.13 9.08
N LYS A 30 -11.50 -14.82 7.96
CA LYS A 30 -10.43 -14.47 7.04
C LYS A 30 -11.00 -13.68 5.88
N ASP A 31 -10.41 -12.52 5.60
CA ASP A 31 -10.71 -11.75 4.39
C ASP A 31 -9.55 -11.90 3.40
N THR A 32 -9.82 -11.61 2.13
CA THR A 32 -8.77 -11.56 1.11
C THR A 32 -8.66 -10.17 0.53
N ILE A 33 -7.43 -9.71 0.32
CA ILE A 33 -7.11 -8.46 -0.36
C ILE A 33 -6.23 -8.76 -1.56
N THR A 34 -6.43 -7.99 -2.62
CA THR A 34 -5.56 -8.04 -3.80
C THR A 34 -4.73 -6.77 -3.81
N VAL A 35 -3.41 -6.91 -3.91
CA VAL A 35 -2.47 -5.79 -4.00
C VAL A 35 -1.61 -5.97 -5.24
N GLY A 36 -1.61 -4.95 -6.08
CA GLY A 36 -0.72 -4.80 -7.22
C GLY A 36 0.56 -4.09 -6.81
N PHE A 37 1.70 -4.57 -7.31
CA PHE A 37 3.01 -3.99 -7.10
C PHE A 37 3.64 -3.60 -8.44
N GLU A 38 4.11 -2.36 -8.53
CA GLU A 38 5.07 -1.96 -9.56
C GLU A 38 6.49 -2.24 -9.04
N LYS A 39 7.33 -2.84 -9.89
CA LYS A 39 8.62 -3.43 -9.52
C LYS A 39 9.65 -2.46 -8.93
N ASN A 40 9.52 -1.16 -9.19
CA ASN A 40 10.41 -0.15 -8.61
C ASN A 40 9.85 0.44 -7.31
N GLY A 41 8.79 -0.18 -6.74
CA GLY A 41 8.17 0.30 -5.51
C GLY A 41 7.46 1.64 -5.64
N LYS A 42 7.21 2.09 -6.88
CA LYS A 42 6.62 3.41 -7.15
C LYS A 42 5.12 3.43 -6.92
N TYR A 43 4.47 2.32 -7.25
CA TYR A 43 3.01 2.22 -7.20
C TYR A 43 2.55 0.97 -6.47
N LEU A 44 1.52 1.14 -5.65
CA LEU A 44 0.65 0.05 -5.22
C LEU A 44 -0.73 0.23 -5.84
N TRP A 45 -1.37 -0.87 -6.20
CA TRP A 45 -2.76 -0.89 -6.62
C TRP A 45 -3.60 -1.80 -5.73
N SER A 46 -4.88 -1.50 -5.56
CA SER A 46 -5.85 -2.42 -4.98
C SER A 46 -7.24 -2.15 -5.50
N ASP A 47 -8.07 -3.20 -5.58
CA ASP A 47 -9.50 -3.14 -5.83
C ASP A 47 -10.33 -3.55 -4.60
N TYR A 48 -9.71 -3.53 -3.41
CA TYR A 48 -10.33 -4.08 -2.21
C TYR A 48 -11.64 -3.37 -1.86
N LYS A 49 -12.74 -4.13 -1.99
CA LYS A 49 -14.11 -3.70 -1.72
C LYS A 49 -14.30 -3.11 -0.32
N GLY A 50 -13.57 -3.60 0.69
CA GLY A 50 -13.69 -3.09 2.06
C GLY A 50 -13.33 -1.61 2.17
N LEU A 51 -12.22 -1.19 1.54
CA LEU A 51 -11.82 0.23 1.50
C LEU A 51 -12.86 1.08 0.77
N ALA A 52 -13.41 0.55 -0.33
CA ALA A 52 -14.43 1.23 -1.09
C ALA A 52 -15.74 1.41 -0.32
N GLN A 53 -16.15 0.42 0.48
CA GLN A 53 -17.35 0.49 1.32
C GLN A 53 -17.19 1.52 2.43
N GLU A 54 -16.05 1.53 3.13
CA GLU A 54 -15.79 2.52 4.17
C GLU A 54 -15.76 3.94 3.58
N PHE A 55 -15.01 4.13 2.50
CA PHE A 55 -14.90 5.43 1.84
C PHE A 55 -16.23 5.92 1.25
N ALA A 56 -16.97 5.06 0.54
CA ALA A 56 -18.27 5.41 -0.02
C ALA A 56 -19.31 5.68 1.06
N GLY A 57 -19.24 4.97 2.20
CA GLY A 57 -20.13 5.19 3.34
C GLY A 57 -19.99 6.58 3.96
N GLU A 58 -18.78 7.13 4.00
CA GLU A 58 -18.51 8.49 4.50
C GLU A 58 -19.03 9.58 3.55
N ILE A 59 -18.82 9.42 2.24
CA ILE A 59 -19.22 10.44 1.24
C ILE A 59 -20.70 10.34 0.86
N LEU A 60 -21.22 9.10 0.74
CA LEU A 60 -22.58 8.80 0.36
C LEU A 60 -23.18 7.73 1.30
N PRO A 61 -23.68 8.13 2.48
CA PRO A 61 -24.24 7.21 3.47
C PRO A 61 -25.40 6.34 2.97
N SER A 62 -26.01 6.68 1.83
CA SER A 62 -27.08 5.91 1.19
C SER A 62 -26.57 4.66 0.45
N ILE A 63 -25.27 4.58 0.13
CA ILE A 63 -24.68 3.43 -0.53
C ILE A 63 -24.35 2.37 0.52
N LYS A 64 -25.10 1.28 0.49
CA LYS A 64 -24.96 0.18 1.46
C LYS A 64 -24.13 -0.99 0.95
N ASP A 65 -24.00 -1.11 -0.37
CA ASP A 65 -23.20 -2.16 -0.98
C ASP A 65 -22.43 -1.62 -2.19
N VAL A 66 -21.16 -2.00 -2.26
CA VAL A 66 -20.23 -1.60 -3.31
C VAL A 66 -19.92 -2.87 -4.11
N PRO A 67 -20.21 -2.92 -5.42
CA PRO A 67 -19.87 -4.08 -6.24
C PRO A 67 -18.36 -4.35 -6.26
N ASP A 68 -17.95 -5.60 -6.49
CA ASP A 68 -16.55 -5.93 -6.70
C ASP A 68 -16.02 -5.21 -7.95
N GLY A 69 -14.78 -4.71 -7.88
CA GLY A 69 -14.18 -3.92 -8.97
C GLY A 69 -14.80 -2.53 -9.18
N ALA A 70 -15.74 -2.11 -8.34
CA ALA A 70 -16.30 -0.76 -8.40
C ALA A 70 -15.31 0.31 -7.92
N ALA A 71 -14.21 -0.08 -7.28
CA ALA A 71 -13.19 0.84 -6.82
C ALA A 71 -11.79 0.37 -7.19
N HIS A 72 -10.95 1.34 -7.53
CA HIS A 72 -9.53 1.14 -7.76
C HIS A 72 -8.76 2.22 -7.02
N PHE A 73 -7.79 1.79 -6.24
CA PHE A 73 -6.90 2.64 -5.48
C PHE A 73 -5.51 2.47 -6.06
N VAL A 74 -4.87 3.57 -6.44
CA VAL A 74 -3.46 3.59 -6.82
C VAL A 74 -2.73 4.52 -5.87
N TYR A 75 -1.81 3.98 -5.08
CA TYR A 75 -0.88 4.75 -4.27
C TYR A 75 0.38 5.05 -5.08
N SER A 76 0.85 6.28 -5.05
CA SER A 76 2.13 6.72 -5.61
C SER A 76 3.08 7.06 -4.46
N SER A 77 4.07 6.21 -4.22
CA SER A 77 5.03 6.37 -3.12
C SER A 77 5.87 7.62 -3.28
N GLU A 78 6.37 7.88 -4.49
CA GLU A 78 7.18 9.07 -4.81
C GLU A 78 6.43 10.39 -4.60
N GLN A 79 5.11 10.39 -4.82
CA GLN A 79 4.30 11.62 -4.74
C GLN A 79 3.52 11.74 -3.44
N GLY A 80 3.47 10.68 -2.61
CA GLY A 80 2.60 10.64 -1.44
C GLY A 80 1.12 10.81 -1.79
N LYS A 81 0.68 10.26 -2.93
CA LYS A 81 -0.67 10.49 -3.47
C LYS A 81 -1.47 9.22 -3.63
N PHE A 82 -2.76 9.33 -3.38
CA PHE A 82 -3.76 8.34 -3.78
C PHE A 82 -4.55 8.84 -4.99
N LEU A 83 -4.61 8.01 -6.01
CA LEU A 83 -5.59 8.12 -7.08
C LEU A 83 -6.68 7.08 -6.85
N ILE A 84 -7.90 7.55 -6.62
CA ILE A 84 -9.06 6.72 -6.32
C ILE A 84 -10.04 6.86 -7.47
N GLY A 85 -10.37 5.76 -8.14
CA GLY A 85 -11.49 5.67 -9.06
C GLY A 85 -12.63 4.88 -8.43
N LEU A 86 -13.80 5.49 -8.28
CA LEU A 86 -14.99 4.88 -7.68
C LEU A 86 -16.17 4.97 -8.66
N TYR A 87 -16.76 3.82 -8.98
CA TYR A 87 -17.78 3.63 -10.01
C TYR A 87 -18.99 2.90 -9.43
N LEU A 88 -19.93 3.67 -8.89
CA LEU A 88 -21.11 3.21 -8.16
C LEU A 88 -22.40 3.62 -8.88
N GLY A 89 -22.64 3.02 -10.05
CA GLY A 89 -23.84 3.26 -10.85
C GLY A 89 -23.93 4.71 -11.33
N SER A 90 -24.73 5.54 -10.64
CA SER A 90 -24.87 6.97 -10.94
C SER A 90 -23.74 7.83 -10.38
N LEU A 91 -22.97 7.33 -9.41
CA LEU A 91 -21.78 8.03 -8.92
C LEU A 91 -20.55 7.49 -9.65
N ASN A 92 -19.89 8.36 -10.41
CA ASN A 92 -18.54 8.09 -10.88
C ASN A 92 -17.65 9.22 -10.35
N MET A 93 -16.64 8.85 -9.56
CA MET A 93 -15.77 9.79 -8.89
C MET A 93 -14.32 9.37 -9.15
N ILE A 94 -13.49 10.35 -9.50
CA ILE A 94 -12.05 10.17 -9.58
C ILE A 94 -11.42 11.25 -8.70
N MET A 95 -10.57 10.84 -7.76
CA MET A 95 -9.88 11.73 -6.84
C MET A 95 -8.38 11.50 -6.93
N ASP A 96 -7.63 12.55 -7.20
CA ASP A 96 -6.17 12.62 -7.01
C ASP A 96 -5.96 13.43 -5.73
N MET A 97 -5.53 12.76 -4.66
CA MET A 97 -5.42 13.35 -3.33
C MET A 97 -4.06 13.07 -2.69
N ASP A 98 -3.56 14.06 -1.96
CA ASP A 98 -2.43 13.88 -1.06
C ASP A 98 -2.87 13.01 0.12
N ILE A 99 -2.11 11.96 0.43
CA ILE A 99 -2.41 11.04 1.53
C ILE A 99 -2.34 11.73 2.90
N GLN A 100 -1.58 12.82 3.03
CA GLN A 100 -1.51 13.61 4.27
C GLN A 100 -2.87 14.19 4.66
N LEU A 101 -3.77 14.42 3.69
CA LEU A 101 -5.13 14.91 3.96
C LEU A 101 -6.01 13.90 4.69
N ILE A 102 -5.67 12.60 4.64
CA ILE A 102 -6.38 11.53 5.36
C ILE A 102 -5.70 11.26 6.70
N MET A 103 -4.39 11.50 6.80
CA MET A 103 -3.60 11.17 7.99
C MET A 103 -3.59 12.28 9.06
N SER A 104 -4.20 13.44 8.80
CA SER A 104 -3.99 14.67 9.59
C SER A 104 -4.66 14.73 10.97
N GLU A 105 -5.29 13.67 11.48
CA GLU A 105 -6.10 13.76 12.72
C GLU A 105 -5.61 12.97 13.94
N THR A 106 -4.50 12.22 13.89
CA THR A 106 -4.14 11.36 15.02
C THR A 106 -2.67 11.35 15.37
N THR A 107 -2.14 12.41 15.99
CA THR A 107 -1.05 12.23 16.98
C THR A 107 -1.07 13.31 18.07
N THR A 108 -0.88 12.84 19.30
CA THR A 108 -0.40 13.61 20.43
C THR A 108 1.09 13.89 20.24
N GLN A 109 1.57 15.08 20.63
CA GLN A 109 2.98 15.48 20.52
C GLN A 109 3.99 14.56 21.25
N ASP A 110 3.49 13.59 22.03
CA ASP A 110 4.29 12.78 22.96
C ASP A 110 5.14 11.68 22.29
N ASP A 111 4.91 11.35 21.01
CA ASP A 111 5.65 10.28 20.29
C ASP A 111 6.62 10.82 19.21
N ALA A 112 6.92 12.12 19.22
CA ALA A 112 7.86 12.71 18.25
C ALA A 112 9.29 12.17 18.49
N PHE A 113 9.96 11.80 17.41
CA PHE A 113 11.33 11.31 17.42
C PHE A 113 12.22 12.13 16.47
N ASP A 114 13.44 12.43 16.92
CA ASP A 114 14.35 13.38 16.25
C ASP A 114 15.66 12.74 15.75
N GLU A 115 15.88 11.44 15.97
CA GLU A 115 17.13 10.77 15.56
C GLU A 115 17.00 10.11 14.16
N VAL A 116 18.08 9.53 13.68
CA VAL A 116 18.07 8.74 12.43
C VAL A 116 18.08 7.27 12.83
N VAL A 117 17.06 6.51 12.42
CA VAL A 117 17.01 5.04 12.59
C VAL A 117 17.31 4.38 11.27
N VAL A 118 18.23 3.42 11.26
CA VAL A 118 18.45 2.56 10.10
C VAL A 118 17.77 1.22 10.37
N LEU A 119 16.84 0.81 9.51
CA LEU A 119 16.27 -0.53 9.53
C LEU A 119 17.20 -1.47 8.78
N GLU A 120 17.90 -2.31 9.52
CA GLU A 120 18.71 -3.38 8.98
C GLU A 120 17.86 -4.64 8.75
N SER A 121 18.31 -5.47 7.82
CA SER A 121 17.69 -6.76 7.53
C SER A 121 18.68 -7.91 7.64
N ARG A 122 18.19 -9.04 8.15
CA ARG A 122 18.97 -10.28 8.24
C ARG A 122 18.15 -11.47 7.83
N GLN A 123 18.66 -12.25 6.89
CA GLN A 123 18.05 -13.53 6.53
C GLN A 123 18.09 -14.49 7.72
N THR A 124 16.96 -15.12 7.99
CA THR A 124 16.83 -16.13 9.05
C THR A 124 17.08 -17.53 8.48
N SER A 125 17.20 -18.53 9.36
CA SER A 125 17.19 -19.94 8.94
C SER A 125 15.79 -20.48 8.64
N ARG A 126 14.74 -19.67 8.84
CA ARG A 126 13.36 -20.05 8.55
C ARG A 126 13.05 -19.81 7.08
N THR A 127 12.09 -20.59 6.59
CA THR A 127 11.58 -20.46 5.24
C THR A 127 10.06 -20.37 5.25
N TYR A 128 9.52 -19.80 4.18
CA TYR A 128 8.09 -19.72 3.91
C TYR A 128 7.76 -20.63 2.73
N ASP A 129 6.78 -21.52 2.90
CA ASP A 129 6.28 -22.40 1.85
C ASP A 129 5.01 -21.80 1.25
N MET A 130 5.02 -21.60 -0.06
CA MET A 130 3.83 -21.29 -0.84
C MET A 130 3.71 -22.27 -2.00
N ASN A 131 2.73 -23.17 -1.90
CA ASN A 131 2.42 -24.17 -2.92
C ASN A 131 3.62 -25.09 -3.29
N GLY A 132 4.51 -25.35 -2.34
CA GLY A 132 5.70 -26.19 -2.53
C GLY A 132 6.97 -25.42 -2.90
N ASP A 133 6.86 -24.13 -3.23
CA ASP A 133 8.00 -23.24 -3.42
C ASP A 133 8.46 -22.65 -2.09
N ILE A 134 9.77 -22.62 -1.86
CA ILE A 134 10.38 -22.26 -0.59
C ILE A 134 11.07 -20.90 -0.71
N PHE A 135 10.67 -19.97 0.13
CA PHE A 135 11.12 -18.57 0.11
C PHE A 135 11.88 -18.21 1.39
N PRO A 136 12.93 -17.37 1.30
CA PRO A 136 13.66 -16.89 2.47
C PRO A 136 12.79 -15.96 3.32
N VAL A 137 13.03 -16.00 4.64
CA VAL A 137 12.43 -15.09 5.61
C VAL A 137 13.50 -14.18 6.20
N TYR A 138 13.25 -12.88 6.16
CA TYR A 138 14.11 -11.84 6.69
C TYR A 138 13.53 -11.23 7.96
N GLU A 139 14.36 -11.05 8.98
CA GLU A 139 14.06 -10.21 10.13
C GLU A 139 14.48 -8.78 9.81
N ILE A 140 13.59 -7.82 10.05
CA ILE A 140 13.88 -6.38 9.99
C ILE A 140 13.96 -5.86 11.43
N TYR A 141 15.01 -5.10 11.74
CA TYR A 141 15.26 -4.54 13.06
C TYR A 141 15.88 -3.13 12.93
N PRO A 142 15.59 -2.21 13.87
CA PRO A 142 16.28 -0.93 13.92
C PRO A 142 17.72 -1.12 14.41
N ASP A 143 18.66 -0.33 13.92
CA ASP A 143 20.07 -0.32 14.31
C ASP A 143 20.27 0.02 15.80
N ILE A 144 19.35 0.77 16.39
CA ILE A 144 19.35 1.14 17.81
C ILE A 144 18.81 0.05 18.75
N GLU A 145 18.11 -0.98 18.24
CA GLU A 145 17.60 -2.09 19.07
C GLU A 145 17.80 -3.47 18.44
N ASN A 146 18.29 -4.42 19.23
CA ASN A 146 18.49 -5.81 18.78
C ASN A 146 17.19 -6.64 18.65
N LYS A 147 16.02 -5.99 18.65
CA LYS A 147 14.72 -6.66 18.57
C LYS A 147 14.13 -6.45 17.19
N SER A 148 13.93 -7.54 16.45
CA SER A 148 13.20 -7.50 15.19
C SER A 148 11.80 -6.95 15.42
N ILE A 149 11.40 -6.00 14.57
CA ILE A 149 10.08 -5.37 14.56
C ILE A 149 9.09 -6.13 13.70
N ILE A 150 9.59 -6.77 12.63
CA ILE A 150 8.77 -7.49 11.67
C ILE A 150 9.64 -8.48 10.91
N LYS A 151 9.01 -9.53 10.37
CA LYS A 151 9.65 -10.47 9.44
C LYS A 151 8.91 -10.48 8.12
N LEU A 152 9.67 -10.60 7.04
CA LEU A 152 9.17 -10.61 5.67
C LEU A 152 9.58 -11.92 4.99
N ALA A 153 8.62 -12.64 4.41
CA ALA A 153 8.92 -13.68 3.43
C ALA A 153 8.93 -13.05 2.03
N LEU A 154 10.00 -13.24 1.26
CA LEU A 154 10.20 -12.56 -0.02
C LEU A 154 10.41 -13.55 -1.16
N ASP A 155 9.75 -13.30 -2.30
CA ASP A 155 10.12 -13.90 -3.59
C ASP A 155 11.19 -13.04 -4.27
N GLU A 156 12.46 -13.35 -4.03
CA GLU A 156 13.62 -12.67 -4.60
C GLU A 156 13.74 -12.85 -6.12
N SER A 157 13.03 -13.81 -6.71
CA SER A 157 13.02 -13.99 -8.18
C SER A 157 12.23 -12.89 -8.89
N LYS A 158 11.37 -12.16 -8.16
CA LYS A 158 10.55 -11.07 -8.68
C LYS A 158 11.13 -9.75 -8.23
N ALA A 159 11.53 -8.94 -9.20
CA ALA A 159 12.09 -7.62 -8.93
C ALA A 159 11.04 -6.74 -8.23
N MET A 160 11.36 -6.28 -7.03
CA MET A 160 10.54 -5.34 -6.26
C MET A 160 11.44 -4.54 -5.32
N ASP A 161 11.54 -3.22 -5.55
CA ASP A 161 12.27 -2.30 -4.68
C ASP A 161 11.42 -1.99 -3.43
N ASN A 162 11.66 -2.77 -2.38
CA ASN A 162 10.96 -2.60 -1.12
C ASN A 162 11.42 -1.35 -0.36
N ASN A 163 12.65 -0.89 -0.57
CA ASN A 163 13.12 0.33 0.08
C ASN A 163 12.33 1.53 -0.43
N ASN A 164 12.22 1.72 -1.75
CA ASN A 164 11.43 2.81 -2.30
C ASN A 164 9.97 2.77 -1.84
N LEU A 165 9.38 1.58 -1.79
CA LEU A 165 8.02 1.41 -1.28
C LEU A 165 7.88 1.86 0.18
N PHE A 166 8.68 1.29 1.09
CA PHE A 166 8.53 1.53 2.53
C PHE A 166 8.99 2.92 2.97
N GLN A 167 9.96 3.52 2.28
CA GLN A 167 10.44 4.87 2.58
C GLN A 167 9.31 5.90 2.58
N SER A 168 8.41 5.79 1.60
CA SER A 168 7.23 6.67 1.54
C SER A 168 6.31 6.49 2.75
N PHE A 169 6.07 5.27 3.22
CA PHE A 169 5.29 5.00 4.42
C PHE A 169 5.98 5.48 5.70
N PHE A 170 7.30 5.32 5.81
CA PHE A 170 8.06 5.86 6.94
C PHE A 170 7.97 7.38 7.00
N GLN A 171 8.16 8.06 5.87
CA GLN A 171 8.03 9.50 5.79
C GLN A 171 6.63 9.97 6.21
N LEU A 172 5.59 9.24 5.82
CA LEU A 172 4.22 9.55 6.23
C LEU A 172 4.01 9.40 7.73
N MET A 173 4.53 8.33 8.34
CA MET A 173 4.47 8.14 9.79
C MET A 173 5.24 9.24 10.55
N LEU A 174 6.43 9.62 10.07
CA LEU A 174 7.22 10.70 10.66
C LEU A 174 6.49 12.06 10.58
N THR A 175 5.92 12.38 9.42
CA THR A 175 5.11 13.60 9.27
C THR A 175 3.89 13.57 10.19
N SER A 176 3.23 12.43 10.34
CA SER A 176 2.07 12.31 11.22
C SER A 176 2.40 12.54 12.70
N THR A 177 3.62 12.24 13.15
CA THR A 177 4.08 12.39 14.54
C THR A 177 4.81 13.70 14.83
N ASN A 178 4.90 14.62 13.85
CA ASN A 178 5.78 15.81 13.90
C ASN A 178 7.25 15.46 14.20
N SER A 179 7.68 14.25 13.88
CA SER A 179 9.05 13.79 14.03
C SER A 179 9.96 14.55 13.05
N LYS A 180 11.15 14.96 13.52
CA LYS A 180 12.19 15.55 12.65
C LYS A 180 13.30 14.56 12.29
N GLY A 181 13.21 13.37 12.86
CA GLY A 181 14.09 12.25 12.55
C GLY A 181 13.90 11.73 11.13
N ASP A 182 14.66 10.68 10.82
CA ASP A 182 14.63 9.98 9.53
C ASP A 182 14.64 8.47 9.78
N ILE A 183 14.01 7.70 8.91
CA ILE A 183 14.03 6.23 8.96
C ILE A 183 14.53 5.74 7.62
N GLN A 184 15.69 5.09 7.62
CA GLN A 184 16.31 4.57 6.42
C GLN A 184 16.15 3.06 6.34
N GLY A 185 15.52 2.55 5.27
CA GLY A 185 15.38 1.12 5.04
C GLY A 185 16.58 0.49 4.33
N GLN A 186 17.06 -0.64 4.85
CA GLN A 186 17.83 -1.64 4.11
C GLN A 186 17.02 -2.94 4.01
N ILE A 187 15.79 -2.81 3.49
CA ILE A 187 14.86 -3.90 3.29
C ILE A 187 15.26 -4.65 2.01
N PRO A 188 15.34 -5.98 2.02
CA PRO A 188 15.76 -6.72 0.84
C PRO A 188 14.73 -6.58 -0.28
N ASP A 189 15.21 -6.56 -1.52
CA ASP A 189 14.37 -6.58 -2.71
C ASP A 189 13.68 -7.93 -2.86
N GLY A 190 12.50 -7.93 -3.47
CA GLY A 190 11.71 -9.14 -3.70
C GLY A 190 10.23 -8.93 -3.39
N LEU A 191 9.37 -9.67 -4.08
CA LEU A 191 7.93 -9.53 -3.88
C LEU A 191 7.54 -10.05 -2.48
N ILE A 192 6.85 -9.22 -1.69
CA ILE A 192 6.47 -9.58 -0.33
C ILE A 192 5.39 -10.67 -0.36
N LEU A 193 5.69 -11.86 0.15
CA LEU A 193 4.74 -12.97 0.22
C LEU A 193 4.08 -13.10 1.59
N SER A 194 4.77 -12.70 2.66
CA SER A 194 4.19 -12.74 3.99
C SER A 194 4.80 -11.68 4.90
N ILE A 195 3.97 -11.15 5.78
CA ILE A 195 4.36 -10.24 6.86
C ILE A 195 4.04 -10.92 8.18
N ILE A 196 5.02 -10.99 9.08
CA ILE A 196 4.94 -11.70 10.35
C ILE A 196 5.39 -10.75 11.45
N ASP A 197 4.63 -10.66 12.54
CA ASP A 197 4.97 -9.79 13.67
C ASP A 197 6.09 -10.36 14.56
N GLN A 198 6.49 -9.59 15.58
CA GLN A 198 7.51 -10.00 16.56
C GLN A 198 7.14 -11.27 17.35
N SER A 199 5.86 -11.58 17.45
CA SER A 199 5.31 -12.72 18.19
C SER A 199 5.10 -13.95 17.30
N ASP A 200 5.63 -13.94 16.07
CA ASP A 200 5.45 -14.99 15.06
C ASP A 200 3.99 -15.15 14.57
N ASN A 201 3.13 -14.14 14.76
CA ASN A 201 1.81 -14.12 14.16
C ASN A 201 1.90 -13.65 12.70
N VAL A 202 1.25 -14.36 11.79
CA VAL A 202 1.19 -13.97 10.38
C VAL A 202 0.13 -12.88 10.19
N LEU A 203 0.57 -11.66 9.91
CA LEU A 203 -0.30 -10.51 9.65
C LEU A 203 -0.87 -10.54 8.23
N LEU A 204 -0.05 -11.00 7.28
CA LEU A 204 -0.39 -11.06 5.86
C LEU A 204 0.19 -12.34 5.25
N ARG A 205 -0.59 -13.06 4.45
CA ARG A 205 -0.14 -14.29 3.77
C ARG A 205 -0.58 -14.34 2.33
N ALA A 206 0.35 -14.41 1.38
CA ALA A 206 0.06 -14.59 -0.03
C ALA A 206 -0.52 -15.99 -0.28
N ILE A 207 -1.55 -16.05 -1.11
CA ILE A 207 -2.18 -17.30 -1.57
C ILE A 207 -2.03 -17.50 -3.08
N SER A 208 -1.83 -16.43 -3.84
CA SER A 208 -1.53 -16.47 -5.26
C SER A 208 -0.79 -15.23 -5.71
N VAL A 209 0.08 -15.40 -6.69
CA VAL A 209 0.77 -14.33 -7.41
C VAL A 209 0.41 -14.46 -8.89
N ASP A 210 0.04 -13.35 -9.51
CA ASP A 210 -0.14 -13.21 -10.95
C ASP A 210 0.90 -12.25 -11.50
N ASP A 211 1.69 -12.73 -12.46
CA ASP A 211 2.79 -12.00 -13.10
C ASP A 211 2.33 -11.31 -14.41
N THR A 212 1.03 -11.32 -14.70
CA THR A 212 0.45 -10.64 -15.85
C THR A 212 0.38 -9.14 -15.56
N PRO A 213 1.11 -8.28 -16.30
CA PRO A 213 1.12 -6.86 -15.99
C PRO A 213 -0.25 -6.21 -16.20
N LEU A 214 -0.75 -5.53 -15.17
CA LEU A 214 -1.97 -4.75 -15.22
C LEU A 214 -1.65 -3.32 -15.64
N LYS A 215 -2.26 -2.88 -16.75
CA LYS A 215 -2.15 -1.50 -17.23
C LYS A 215 -3.38 -0.71 -16.82
N ILE A 216 -3.17 0.38 -16.10
CA ILE A 216 -4.23 1.26 -15.63
C ILE A 216 -4.06 2.59 -16.35
N SER A 217 -5.11 3.06 -17.03
CA SER A 217 -5.13 4.37 -17.67
C SER A 217 -6.35 5.15 -17.19
N ILE A 218 -6.11 6.36 -16.68
CA ILE A 218 -7.15 7.27 -16.20
C ILE A 218 -7.06 8.54 -17.02
N ASN A 219 -8.10 8.79 -17.81
CA ASN A 219 -8.20 9.92 -18.72
C ASN A 219 -9.40 10.78 -18.34
N ASN A 220 -9.14 11.97 -17.79
CA ASN A 220 -10.16 12.95 -17.48
C ASN A 220 -9.87 14.26 -18.22
N SER A 221 -10.90 14.85 -18.81
CA SER A 221 -10.83 16.17 -19.41
C SER A 221 -12.07 16.97 -19.08
N PHE A 222 -11.87 18.19 -18.57
CA PHE A 222 -12.93 19.14 -18.32
C PHE A 222 -12.65 20.43 -19.08
N LYS A 223 -13.70 20.98 -19.70
CA LYS A 223 -13.64 22.19 -20.52
C LYS A 223 -14.82 23.08 -20.18
N ILE A 224 -14.54 24.29 -19.73
CA ILE A 224 -15.55 25.36 -19.61
C ILE A 224 -15.39 26.29 -20.81
N SER A 225 -16.50 26.55 -21.49
CA SER A 225 -16.59 27.57 -22.53
C SER A 225 -17.69 28.57 -22.18
N GLU A 226 -17.35 29.86 -22.20
CA GLU A 226 -18.27 31.00 -22.09
C GLU A 226 -18.46 31.69 -23.45
#